data_AF-A0A4P7J880-F1
#
_entry.id   AF-A0A4P7J880-F1
#
_cell.length_a   1.000
_cell.length_b   1.000
_cell.length_c   1.000
_cell.angle_alpha   90.00
_cell.angle_beta   90.00
_cell.angle_gamma   90.00
#
_symmetry.space_group_name_H-M   'P 1'
#
loop_
_entity.id
_entity.type
_entity.pdbx_description
1 polymer ?
#
loop_
_entity_poly.entity_id
_entity_poly.type
_entity_poly.pdbx_seq_one_letter_code
_entity_poly.pdbx_strand_id
1 'polypeptide(L)'
;MSALSVLDEEIEELLNVDLIVSAMGNWSAENALNHWHLRHRQSLNLIYGWTEDHALAGSAAVISNEGGCLACGIDRIGNLIQPLTTWPSTQELQTEPSCADHYRHYGATELANVTNMISRVVVDELVLPSTEGYRKNWIGSLSEVKALGGMITPWANKIVGPDTIGEVMAMSQWPSGPCHQCGDPTKEGAVSSKELDVILD
;
A
#
# COMPACT_ATOMS: atom_id res chain seq x y z
N MET A 1 -0.12 -6.36 -36.93
CA MET A 1 -0.36 -6.23 -35.49
C MET A 1 0.96 -5.85 -34.85
N SER A 2 1.08 -4.61 -34.34
CA SER A 2 2.27 -4.21 -33.58
C SER A 2 2.10 -4.72 -32.14
N ALA A 3 3.21 -5.00 -31.44
CA ALA A 3 3.17 -5.48 -30.06
C ALA A 3 2.40 -4.54 -29.09
N LEU A 4 2.21 -3.27 -29.47
CA LEU A 4 1.39 -2.30 -28.72
C LEU A 4 -0.11 -2.61 -28.77
N SER A 5 -0.64 -3.14 -29.88
CA SER A 5 -2.09 -3.41 -29.99
C SER A 5 -2.53 -4.64 -29.20
N VAL A 6 -1.61 -5.56 -28.90
CA VAL A 6 -1.89 -6.75 -28.08
C VAL A 6 -1.95 -6.38 -26.60
N LEU A 7 -1.05 -5.49 -26.16
CA LEU A 7 -1.07 -4.97 -24.79
C LEU A 7 -2.31 -4.12 -24.52
N ASP A 8 -2.79 -3.36 -25.50
CA ASP A 8 -4.03 -2.57 -25.35
C ASP A 8 -5.26 -3.48 -25.19
N GLU A 9 -5.39 -4.58 -25.94
CA GLU A 9 -6.50 -5.54 -25.79
C GLU A 9 -6.46 -6.28 -24.44
N GLU A 10 -5.29 -6.73 -23.99
CA GLU A 10 -5.12 -7.40 -22.69
C GLU A 10 -5.37 -6.46 -21.50
N ILE A 11 -5.07 -5.16 -21.67
CA ILE A 11 -5.32 -4.13 -20.65
C ILE A 11 -6.81 -3.77 -20.55
N GLU A 12 -7.58 -3.85 -21.64
CA GLU A 12 -9.04 -3.64 -21.59
C GLU A 12 -9.76 -4.78 -20.86
N GLU A 13 -9.21 -6.00 -20.82
CA GLU A 13 -9.76 -7.09 -19.99
C GLU A 13 -9.75 -6.76 -18.50
N LEU A 14 -8.86 -5.86 -18.04
CA LEU A 14 -8.83 -5.36 -16.67
C LEU A 14 -10.09 -4.55 -16.30
N LEU A 15 -10.91 -4.13 -17.27
CA LEU A 15 -12.21 -3.50 -16.98
C LEU A 15 -13.33 -4.53 -16.73
N ASN A 16 -13.11 -5.81 -16.99
CA ASN A 16 -14.10 -6.87 -16.81
C ASN A 16 -13.96 -7.62 -15.48
N VAL A 17 -13.16 -7.10 -14.54
CA VAL A 17 -13.00 -7.66 -13.19
C VAL A 17 -13.68 -6.77 -12.15
N ASP A 18 -14.07 -7.36 -11.02
CA ASP A 18 -14.67 -6.60 -9.92
C ASP A 18 -13.65 -5.78 -9.11
N LEU A 19 -12.38 -6.24 -9.10
CA LEU A 19 -11.32 -5.67 -8.28
C LEU A 19 -9.95 -6.08 -8.83
N ILE A 20 -8.99 -5.15 -8.82
CA ILE A 20 -7.59 -5.43 -9.14
C ILE A 20 -6.75 -5.36 -7.86
N VAL A 21 -5.86 -6.32 -7.69
CA VAL A 21 -4.90 -6.38 -6.57
C VAL A 21 -3.49 -6.44 -7.14
N SER A 22 -2.69 -5.40 -6.89
CA SER A 22 -1.26 -5.37 -7.16
C SER A 22 -0.49 -5.77 -5.91
N ALA A 23 0.32 -6.81 -6.02
CA ALA A 23 1.31 -7.21 -5.02
C ALA A 23 2.67 -7.48 -5.71
N MET A 24 3.00 -6.67 -6.73
CA MET A 24 4.10 -6.94 -7.65
C MET A 24 5.48 -6.60 -7.07
N GLY A 25 5.57 -5.67 -6.11
CA GLY A 25 6.85 -5.18 -5.60
C GLY A 25 7.71 -4.46 -6.66
N ASN A 26 7.11 -4.03 -7.78
CA ASN A 26 7.81 -3.41 -8.89
C ASN A 26 7.26 -2.02 -9.19
N TRP A 27 8.00 -0.98 -8.79
CA TRP A 27 7.56 0.40 -8.96
C TRP A 27 7.23 0.76 -10.40
N SER A 28 8.02 0.31 -11.38
CA SER A 28 7.75 0.67 -12.79
C SER A 28 6.41 0.11 -13.28
N ALA A 29 6.09 -1.14 -12.91
CA ALA A 29 4.84 -1.78 -13.28
C ALA A 29 3.65 -1.17 -12.51
N GLU A 30 3.80 -0.94 -11.21
CA GLU A 30 2.75 -0.32 -10.39
C GLU A 30 2.46 1.13 -10.79
N ASN A 31 3.50 1.87 -11.18
CA ASN A 31 3.32 3.22 -11.71
C ASN A 31 2.58 3.23 -13.04
N ALA A 32 2.86 2.28 -13.93
CA ALA A 32 2.12 2.12 -15.18
C ALA A 32 0.64 1.75 -14.91
N LEU A 33 0.40 0.84 -13.96
CA LEU A 33 -0.94 0.47 -13.52
C LEU A 33 -1.69 1.66 -12.92
N ASN A 34 -1.04 2.48 -12.10
CA ASN A 34 -1.63 3.70 -11.56
C ASN A 34 -2.02 4.69 -12.67
N HIS A 35 -1.17 4.88 -13.67
CA HIS A 35 -1.50 5.73 -14.83
C HIS A 35 -2.68 5.20 -15.63
N TRP A 36 -2.79 3.89 -15.80
CA TRP A 36 -3.95 3.26 -16.42
C TRP A 36 -5.21 3.45 -15.56
N HIS A 37 -5.13 3.18 -14.26
CA HIS A 37 -6.25 3.28 -13.33
C HIS A 37 -6.79 4.71 -13.24
N LEU A 38 -5.94 5.73 -13.28
CA LEU A 38 -6.38 7.14 -13.29
C LEU A 38 -7.34 7.48 -14.44
N ARG A 39 -7.25 6.79 -15.58
CA ARG A 39 -8.16 6.97 -16.72
C ARG A 39 -9.49 6.22 -16.54
N HIS A 40 -9.55 5.27 -15.60
CA HIS A 40 -10.66 4.34 -15.38
C HIS A 40 -11.13 4.29 -13.93
N ARG A 41 -10.72 5.24 -13.09
CA ARG A 41 -10.94 5.23 -11.63
C ARG A 41 -12.41 5.23 -11.20
N GLN A 42 -13.32 5.53 -12.12
CA GLN A 42 -14.77 5.46 -11.88
C GLN A 42 -15.33 4.05 -12.01
N SER A 43 -14.59 3.13 -12.62
CA SER A 43 -15.05 1.78 -12.96
C SER A 43 -14.76 0.75 -11.88
N LEU A 44 -13.64 0.87 -11.17
CA LEU A 44 -13.23 -0.06 -10.12
C LEU A 44 -12.22 0.54 -9.16
N ASN A 45 -12.21 0.00 -7.95
CA ASN A 45 -11.15 0.22 -6.98
C ASN A 45 -9.92 -0.64 -7.33
N LEU A 46 -8.75 -0.19 -6.87
CA LEU A 46 -7.51 -0.92 -7.06
C LEU A 46 -6.72 -0.98 -5.75
N ILE A 47 -6.30 -2.18 -5.36
CA ILE A 47 -5.56 -2.42 -4.12
C ILE A 47 -4.09 -2.59 -4.44
N TYR A 48 -3.22 -1.84 -3.75
CA TYR A 48 -1.79 -2.07 -3.72
C TYR A 48 -1.40 -2.65 -2.37
N GLY A 49 -0.94 -3.90 -2.35
CA GLY A 49 -0.45 -4.59 -1.17
C GLY A 49 1.07 -4.68 -1.17
N TRP A 50 1.71 -4.37 -0.04
CA TRP A 50 3.15 -4.53 0.11
C TRP A 50 3.54 -4.92 1.52
N THR A 51 4.73 -5.49 1.60
CA THR A 51 5.44 -5.83 2.83
C THR A 51 6.65 -4.91 2.96
N GLU A 52 6.91 -4.42 4.17
CA GLU A 52 8.13 -3.63 4.46
C GLU A 52 9.28 -4.55 4.88
N ASP A 53 10.47 -3.97 5.02
CA ASP A 53 11.68 -4.64 5.49
C ASP A 53 11.42 -5.54 6.72
N HIS A 54 12.00 -6.74 6.69
CA HIS A 54 11.84 -7.83 7.68
C HIS A 54 10.43 -8.42 7.79
N ALA A 55 9.49 -8.01 6.93
CA ALA A 55 8.08 -8.38 7.00
C ALA A 55 7.42 -8.14 8.36
N LEU A 56 7.99 -7.25 9.17
CA LEU A 56 7.43 -6.83 10.46
C LEU A 56 6.47 -5.64 10.33
N ALA A 57 6.21 -5.21 9.10
CA ALA A 57 5.15 -4.31 8.77
C ALA A 57 4.70 -4.53 7.33
N GLY A 58 3.48 -4.12 7.03
CA GLY A 58 2.92 -4.19 5.69
C GLY A 58 1.64 -3.40 5.58
N SER A 59 1.19 -3.17 4.37
CA SER A 59 0.01 -2.36 4.11
C SER A 59 -0.72 -2.79 2.86
N ALA A 60 -2.01 -2.46 2.83
CA ALA A 60 -2.87 -2.53 1.66
C ALA A 60 -3.49 -1.15 1.48
N ALA A 61 -3.12 -0.46 0.39
CA ALA A 61 -3.73 0.80 0.00
C ALA A 61 -4.85 0.55 -1.01
N VAL A 62 -6.05 0.98 -0.70
CA VAL A 62 -7.18 1.02 -1.62
C VAL A 62 -7.21 2.38 -2.29
N ILE A 63 -7.13 2.38 -3.62
CA ILE A 63 -7.26 3.55 -4.45
C ILE A 63 -8.64 3.49 -5.12
N SER A 64 -9.48 4.47 -4.77
CA SER A 64 -10.87 4.55 -5.22
C SER A 64 -11.07 5.73 -6.19
N ASN A 65 -12.32 6.03 -6.53
CA ASN A 65 -12.66 7.16 -7.38
C ASN A 65 -12.38 8.52 -6.70
N GLU A 66 -12.42 8.58 -5.36
CA GLU A 66 -12.10 9.76 -4.56
C GLU A 66 -10.78 9.61 -3.77
N GLY A 67 -10.10 10.74 -3.56
CA GLY A 67 -8.83 10.79 -2.83
C GLY A 67 -7.59 10.81 -3.74
N GLY A 68 -6.44 10.39 -3.18
CA GLY A 68 -5.15 10.37 -3.87
C GLY A 68 -4.92 9.08 -4.66
N CYS A 69 -4.06 9.13 -5.66
CA CYS A 69 -3.59 7.95 -6.39
C CYS A 69 -2.37 7.30 -5.70
N LEU A 70 -1.82 6.21 -6.24
CA LEU A 70 -0.64 5.55 -5.67
C LEU A 70 0.54 6.54 -5.47
N ALA A 71 0.79 7.39 -6.46
CA ALA A 71 1.87 8.38 -6.44
C ALA A 71 1.69 9.51 -5.40
N CYS A 72 0.60 9.52 -4.64
CA CYS A 72 0.45 10.39 -3.46
C CYS A 72 1.14 9.82 -2.21
N GLY A 73 1.34 8.50 -2.12
CA GLY A 73 1.99 7.83 -1.00
C GLY A 73 3.39 7.31 -1.30
N ILE A 74 3.84 7.38 -2.55
CA ILE A 74 5.13 6.88 -3.03
C ILE A 74 5.90 8.00 -3.74
N ASP A 75 7.20 8.11 -3.47
CA ASP A 75 8.08 9.07 -4.12
C ASP A 75 8.43 8.67 -5.57
N ARG A 76 9.21 9.52 -6.26
CA ARG A 76 9.52 9.32 -7.69
C ARG A 76 10.38 8.09 -7.99
N ILE A 77 11.06 7.54 -6.98
CA ILE A 77 11.96 6.39 -7.12
C ILE A 77 11.40 5.13 -6.47
N GLY A 78 10.14 5.16 -6.00
CA GLY A 78 9.45 3.99 -5.47
C GLY A 78 9.52 3.83 -3.95
N ASN A 79 10.03 4.81 -3.20
CA ASN A 79 10.01 4.73 -1.73
C ASN A 79 8.67 5.19 -1.18
N LEU A 80 8.21 4.54 -0.11
CA LEU A 80 7.08 4.99 0.68
C LEU A 80 7.40 6.36 1.33
N ILE A 81 6.47 7.32 1.20
CA ILE A 81 6.56 8.61 1.88
C ILE A 81 6.26 8.43 3.39
N GLN A 82 5.39 7.47 3.71
CA GLN A 82 4.99 7.13 5.07
C GLN A 82 5.20 5.62 5.31
N PRO A 83 6.45 5.15 5.49
CA PRO A 83 6.72 3.76 5.86
C PRO A 83 6.43 3.53 7.35
N LEU A 84 5.88 2.38 7.72
CA LEU A 84 5.53 2.03 9.10
C LEU A 84 6.78 1.87 9.96
N THR A 85 7.84 1.31 9.38
CA THR A 85 9.11 1.02 10.02
C THR A 85 10.27 1.72 9.33
N THR A 86 11.34 1.94 10.09
CA THR A 86 12.64 2.41 9.57
C THR A 86 13.76 1.57 10.13
N TRP A 87 14.79 1.35 9.33
CA TRP A 87 15.88 0.44 9.61
C TRP A 87 17.23 1.11 9.43
N PRO A 88 18.26 0.72 10.20
CA PRO A 88 19.62 1.21 9.99
C PRO A 88 20.12 0.86 8.57
N SER A 89 20.70 1.84 7.88
CA SER A 89 21.19 1.70 6.50
C SER A 89 22.34 0.69 6.35
N THR A 90 22.97 0.28 7.45
CA THR A 90 24.12 -0.64 7.48
C THR A 90 23.74 -2.11 7.50
N GLN A 91 22.46 -2.47 7.61
CA GLN A 91 22.06 -3.86 7.44
C GLN A 91 22.34 -4.25 5.98
N GLU A 92 22.84 -5.47 5.73
CA GLU A 92 23.08 -5.98 4.37
C GLU A 92 21.79 -6.48 3.72
N LEU A 93 21.48 -5.94 2.54
CA LEU A 93 20.49 -6.53 1.65
C LEU A 93 21.04 -7.87 1.17
N GLN A 94 20.28 -8.95 1.34
CA GLN A 94 20.65 -10.26 0.81
C GLN A 94 20.13 -10.37 -0.61
N THR A 95 20.88 -11.00 -1.51
CA THR A 95 20.41 -11.30 -2.85
C THR A 95 19.83 -12.70 -2.87
N GLU A 96 18.64 -12.90 -3.42
CA GLU A 96 18.16 -14.26 -3.67
C GLU A 96 19.09 -14.96 -4.68
N PRO A 97 19.45 -16.22 -4.47
CA PRO A 97 20.18 -16.97 -5.49
C PRO A 97 19.34 -17.00 -6.79
N SER A 98 19.90 -16.50 -7.89
CA SER A 98 19.31 -16.51 -9.24
C SER A 98 18.22 -15.47 -9.56
N CYS A 99 17.73 -14.70 -8.59
CA CYS A 99 16.86 -13.55 -8.83
C CYS A 99 17.64 -12.33 -8.34
N ALA A 100 18.02 -11.40 -9.21
CA ALA A 100 18.84 -10.22 -8.85
C ALA A 100 18.14 -9.24 -7.88
N ASP A 101 17.11 -9.73 -7.18
CA ASP A 101 16.31 -9.02 -6.23
C ASP A 101 16.94 -9.09 -4.84
N HIS A 102 16.75 -8.01 -4.09
CA HIS A 102 17.40 -7.78 -2.81
C HIS A 102 16.35 -7.80 -1.71
N TYR A 103 16.56 -8.62 -0.68
CA TYR A 103 15.62 -8.77 0.43
C TYR A 103 16.30 -8.62 1.79
N ARG A 104 15.50 -8.22 2.78
CA ARG A 104 15.83 -8.35 4.21
C ARG A 104 15.26 -9.67 4.71
N HIS A 105 15.97 -10.39 5.57
CA HIS A 105 15.48 -11.66 6.09
C HIS A 105 14.08 -11.51 6.70
N TYR A 106 13.13 -12.31 6.21
CA TYR A 106 11.80 -12.45 6.80
C TYR A 106 11.40 -13.92 6.74
N GLY A 107 10.60 -14.35 7.72
CA GLY A 107 10.02 -15.69 7.74
C GLY A 107 8.67 -15.74 7.03
N ALA A 108 8.24 -16.97 6.74
CA ALA A 108 6.93 -17.22 6.14
C ALA A 108 5.78 -16.81 7.08
N THR A 109 6.02 -16.82 8.39
CA THR A 109 5.02 -16.47 9.40
C THR A 109 4.68 -14.98 9.34
N GLU A 110 5.71 -14.14 9.31
CA GLU A 110 5.59 -12.69 9.29
C GLU A 110 4.93 -12.23 7.98
N LEU A 111 5.33 -12.84 6.86
CA LEU A 111 4.69 -12.62 5.56
C LEU A 111 3.21 -13.04 5.53
N ALA A 112 2.85 -14.12 6.24
CA ALA A 112 1.47 -14.60 6.30
C ALA A 112 0.53 -13.57 6.95
N ASN A 113 1.00 -12.82 7.95
CA ASN A 113 0.21 -11.76 8.58
C ASN A 113 -0.14 -10.64 7.60
N VAL A 114 0.84 -10.17 6.83
CA VAL A 114 0.61 -9.13 5.81
C VAL A 114 -0.30 -9.66 4.70
N THR A 115 -0.07 -10.88 4.22
CA THR A 115 -0.88 -11.51 3.17
C THR A 115 -2.33 -11.71 3.62
N ASN A 116 -2.55 -12.10 4.87
CA ASN A 116 -3.88 -12.25 5.46
C ASN A 116 -4.59 -10.89 5.57
N MET A 117 -3.88 -9.85 6.01
CA MET A 117 -4.42 -8.49 6.05
C MET A 117 -4.82 -8.00 4.64
N ILE A 118 -3.98 -8.20 3.62
CA ILE A 118 -4.32 -7.85 2.22
C ILE A 118 -5.55 -8.63 1.77
N SER A 119 -5.58 -9.94 2.02
CA SER A 119 -6.72 -10.80 1.68
C SER A 119 -8.02 -10.32 2.35
N ARG A 120 -7.93 -9.82 3.58
CA ARG A 120 -9.07 -9.26 4.29
C ARG A 120 -9.59 -7.99 3.61
N VAL A 121 -8.70 -7.07 3.25
CA VAL A 121 -9.07 -5.85 2.50
C VAL A 121 -9.72 -6.19 1.17
N VAL A 122 -9.22 -7.20 0.46
CA VAL A 122 -9.84 -7.70 -0.78
C VAL A 122 -11.28 -8.13 -0.55
N VAL A 123 -11.54 -8.94 0.48
CA VAL A 123 -12.90 -9.40 0.79
C VAL A 123 -13.79 -8.22 1.18
N ASP A 124 -13.30 -7.31 2.02
CA ASP A 124 -14.06 -6.14 2.46
C ASP A 124 -14.45 -5.24 1.25
N GLU A 125 -13.52 -5.00 0.32
CA GLU A 125 -13.78 -4.22 -0.91
C GLU A 125 -14.73 -4.92 -1.89
N LEU A 126 -14.68 -6.25 -2.00
CA LEU A 126 -15.63 -7.00 -2.84
C LEU A 126 -17.05 -6.98 -2.27
N VAL A 127 -17.20 -6.88 -0.94
CA VAL A 127 -18.50 -6.85 -0.26
C VAL A 127 -19.10 -5.45 -0.28
N LEU A 128 -18.30 -4.44 0.02
CA LEU A 128 -18.73 -3.04 0.06
C LEU A 128 -17.58 -2.14 -0.41
N PRO A 129 -17.50 -1.86 -1.73
CA PRO A 129 -16.43 -1.04 -2.28
C PRO A 129 -16.38 0.35 -1.65
N SER A 130 -15.19 0.81 -1.26
CA SER A 130 -15.02 2.15 -0.71
C SER A 130 -15.09 3.22 -1.80
N THR A 131 -15.65 4.39 -1.46
CA THR A 131 -15.61 5.57 -2.35
C THR A 131 -14.34 6.38 -2.13
N GLU A 132 -13.83 6.41 -0.89
CA GLU A 132 -12.59 7.07 -0.56
C GLU A 132 -11.43 6.09 -0.45
N GLY A 133 -10.25 6.54 -0.92
CA GLY A 133 -9.01 5.78 -0.77
C GLY A 133 -8.51 5.74 0.68
N TYR A 134 -8.16 4.55 1.15
CA TYR A 134 -7.62 4.32 2.49
C TYR A 134 -6.43 3.36 2.45
N ARG A 135 -5.79 3.18 3.60
CA ARG A 135 -4.76 2.18 3.82
C ARG A 135 -5.04 1.40 5.09
N LYS A 136 -5.08 0.07 4.98
CA LYS A 136 -4.98 -0.84 6.12
C LYS A 136 -3.51 -1.15 6.36
N ASN A 137 -3.10 -1.06 7.62
CA ASN A 137 -1.72 -1.27 8.05
C ASN A 137 -1.70 -2.45 9.00
N TRP A 138 -0.65 -3.26 8.91
CA TRP A 138 -0.28 -4.21 9.93
C TRP A 138 1.16 -3.93 10.36
N ILE A 139 1.38 -3.93 11.67
CA ILE A 139 2.70 -3.80 12.30
C ILE A 139 2.84 -4.99 13.23
N GLY A 140 3.91 -5.76 13.07
CA GLY A 140 4.23 -6.89 13.91
C GLY A 140 4.67 -6.49 15.32
N SER A 141 5.28 -7.44 16.02
CA SER A 141 5.71 -7.22 17.40
C SER A 141 6.68 -6.04 17.53
N LEU A 142 6.28 -5.01 18.29
CA LEU A 142 7.14 -3.85 18.55
C LEU A 142 8.46 -4.21 19.26
N SER A 143 8.45 -5.28 20.06
CA SER A 143 9.67 -5.77 20.71
C SER A 143 10.64 -6.40 19.71
N GLU A 144 10.12 -7.06 18.67
CA GLU A 144 10.90 -7.68 17.62
C GLU A 144 11.50 -6.63 16.66
N VAL A 145 10.69 -5.64 16.25
CA VAL A 145 11.18 -4.49 15.47
C VAL A 145 12.37 -3.84 16.19
N LYS A 146 12.26 -3.59 17.50
CA LYS A 146 13.34 -3.03 18.32
C LYS A 146 14.53 -3.98 18.46
N ALA A 147 14.30 -5.28 18.64
CA ALA A 147 15.35 -6.28 18.78
C ALA A 147 16.23 -6.38 17.52
N LEU A 148 15.64 -6.20 16.34
CA LEU A 148 16.33 -6.14 15.05
C LEU A 148 16.92 -4.75 14.73
N GLY A 149 16.83 -3.79 15.66
CA GLY A 149 17.38 -2.44 15.52
C GLY A 149 16.51 -1.48 14.70
N GLY A 150 15.29 -1.88 14.35
CA GLY A 150 14.31 -1.04 13.68
C GLY A 150 13.57 -0.11 14.63
N MET A 151 12.86 0.86 14.05
CA MET A 151 12.02 1.81 14.77
C MET A 151 10.69 1.99 14.05
N ILE A 152 9.61 2.13 14.83
CA ILE A 152 8.32 2.62 14.32
C ILE A 152 8.47 4.10 14.01
N THR A 153 8.03 4.51 12.82
CA THR A 153 8.16 5.90 12.38
C THR A 153 7.26 6.85 13.17
N PRO A 154 7.57 8.16 13.21
CA PRO A 154 6.75 9.12 13.96
C PRO A 154 5.28 9.15 13.56
N TRP A 155 4.96 8.89 12.29
CA TRP A 155 3.57 8.86 11.85
C TRP A 155 2.90 7.53 12.25
N ALA A 156 3.59 6.39 12.11
CA ALA A 156 3.05 5.10 12.51
C ALA A 156 2.83 5.00 14.03
N ASN A 157 3.63 5.70 14.84
CA ASN A 157 3.38 5.80 16.29
C ASN A 157 2.02 6.46 16.62
N LYS A 158 1.49 7.32 15.75
CA LYS A 158 0.15 7.90 15.92
C LYS A 158 -0.97 6.87 15.73
N ILE A 159 -0.66 5.76 15.06
CA ILE A 159 -1.57 4.67 14.75
C ILE A 159 -1.46 3.57 15.80
N VAL A 160 -0.22 3.21 16.17
CA VAL A 160 0.08 2.17 17.16
C VAL A 160 -0.47 2.55 18.53
N GLY A 161 -0.39 3.81 18.94
CA GLY A 161 -0.74 4.23 20.30
C GLY A 161 0.36 3.89 21.33
N PRO A 162 0.41 4.60 22.47
CA PRO A 162 1.55 4.53 23.40
C PRO A 162 1.64 3.23 24.22
N ASP A 163 0.52 2.55 24.46
CA ASP A 163 0.42 1.41 25.39
C ASP A 163 0.28 0.05 24.67
N THR A 164 0.50 0.02 23.37
CA THR A 164 0.21 -1.16 22.57
C THR A 164 1.27 -2.24 22.74
N ILE A 165 0.79 -3.45 23.05
CA ILE A 165 1.58 -4.65 23.28
C ILE A 165 1.25 -5.64 22.18
N GLY A 166 2.27 -6.13 21.47
CA GLY A 166 2.12 -7.11 20.40
C GLY A 166 1.98 -6.47 19.02
N GLU A 167 1.17 -7.11 18.17
CA GLU A 167 0.90 -6.69 16.80
C GLU A 167 -0.25 -5.67 16.76
N VAL A 168 -0.23 -4.82 15.73
CA VAL A 168 -1.24 -3.79 15.50
C VAL A 168 -1.80 -3.91 14.11
N MET A 169 -3.12 -3.88 14.01
CA MET A 169 -3.80 -3.67 12.74
C MET A 169 -4.63 -2.40 12.83
N ALA A 170 -4.46 -1.49 11.87
CA ALA A 170 -5.13 -0.21 11.93
C ALA A 170 -5.34 0.40 10.55
N MET A 171 -6.42 1.16 10.42
CA MET A 171 -6.76 1.88 9.21
C MET A 171 -6.28 3.33 9.29
N SER A 172 -5.89 3.88 8.15
CA SER A 172 -5.50 5.29 7.97
C SER A 172 -6.00 5.78 6.62
N GLN A 173 -6.31 7.07 6.48
CA GLN A 173 -6.61 7.64 5.17
C GLN A 173 -5.41 7.52 4.23
N TRP A 174 -5.64 7.25 2.95
CA TRP A 174 -4.58 7.33 1.96
C TRP A 174 -4.19 8.79 1.71
N PRO A 175 -2.90 9.14 1.61
CA PRO A 175 -2.49 10.51 1.36
C PRO A 175 -3.11 11.08 0.07
N SER A 176 -3.53 12.34 0.14
CA SER A 176 -4.03 13.11 -1.00
C SER A 176 -3.51 14.56 -0.91
N GLY A 177 -3.37 15.23 -2.06
CA GLY A 177 -2.80 16.57 -2.17
C GLY A 177 -2.19 16.83 -3.55
N PRO A 178 -1.38 17.90 -3.72
CA PRO A 178 -0.74 18.21 -5.00
C PRO A 178 0.14 17.07 -5.51
N CYS A 179 -0.38 16.33 -6.48
CA CYS A 179 0.26 15.16 -7.07
C CYS A 179 0.62 15.41 -8.53
N HIS A 180 1.78 14.89 -8.94
CA HIS A 180 2.24 15.00 -10.33
C HIS A 180 1.47 14.09 -11.30
N GLN A 181 0.66 13.15 -10.81
CA GLN A 181 -0.11 12.22 -11.65
C GLN A 181 -1.61 12.51 -11.61
N CYS A 182 -2.20 12.64 -10.42
CA CYS A 182 -3.65 12.87 -10.27
C CYS A 182 -4.02 14.35 -10.06
N GLY A 183 -3.06 15.27 -10.07
CA GLY A 183 -3.32 16.68 -9.76
C GLY A 183 -3.62 16.89 -8.27
N ASP A 184 -4.46 17.87 -7.96
CA ASP A 184 -4.84 18.20 -6.59
C ASP A 184 -6.32 17.86 -6.35
N PRO A 185 -6.63 16.64 -5.87
CA PRO A 185 -8.01 16.19 -5.66
C PRO A 185 -8.74 17.01 -4.59
N THR A 186 -8.02 17.75 -3.74
CA THR A 186 -8.65 18.60 -2.70
C THR A 186 -9.28 19.88 -3.27
N LYS A 187 -9.04 20.18 -4.55
CA LYS A 187 -9.58 21.37 -5.24
C LYS A 187 -10.90 21.13 -5.97
N GLU A 188 -11.26 19.88 -6.25
CA GLU A 188 -12.56 19.53 -6.83
C GLU A 188 -13.48 18.98 -5.75
N GLY A 189 -14.29 19.85 -5.14
CA GLY A 189 -15.36 19.45 -4.22
C GLY A 189 -14.89 19.11 -2.81
N ALA A 190 -14.58 20.13 -2.01
CA ALA A 190 -14.36 19.99 -0.58
C ALA A 190 -15.61 19.45 0.13
N VAL A 191 -15.68 18.13 0.32
CA VAL A 191 -16.45 17.54 1.41
C VAL A 191 -15.48 17.38 2.58
N SER A 192 -15.77 18.14 3.64
CA SER A 192 -15.06 18.16 4.92
C SER A 192 -14.59 16.77 5.35
N SER A 193 -13.27 16.58 5.42
CA SER A 193 -12.65 15.47 6.14
C SER A 193 -13.20 15.43 7.56
N LYS A 194 -14.10 14.49 7.85
CA LYS A 194 -14.39 14.11 9.23
C LYS A 194 -13.28 13.15 9.64
N GLU A 195 -12.68 13.45 10.79
CA GLU A 195 -11.84 12.50 11.51
C GLU A 195 -12.59 11.16 11.59
N LEU A 196 -12.11 10.17 10.85
CA LEU A 196 -12.51 8.78 11.04
C LEU A 196 -11.73 8.30 12.25
N ASP A 197 -12.44 8.15 13.36
CA ASP A 197 -11.95 7.55 14.59
C ASP A 197 -11.26 6.22 14.28
N VAL A 198 -10.10 6.02 14.91
CA VAL A 198 -9.39 4.74 14.90
C VAL A 198 -10.32 3.70 15.55
N ILE A 199 -10.99 2.90 14.72
CA ILE A 199 -11.72 1.72 15.19
C ILE A 199 -10.66 0.65 15.47
N LEU A 200 -10.38 0.47 16.76
CA LEU A 200 -9.68 -0.69 17.29
C LEU A 200 -10.73 -1.79 17.48
N ASP A 201 -10.57 -2.92 16.78
CA ASP A 201 -11.25 -4.18 17.11
C ASP A 201 -10.51 -4.91 18.25
#